data_AF-A0AAD8B984-F1
#
_entry.id   AF-A0AAD8B984-F1
#
_cell.length_a   1.000
_cell.length_b   1.000
_cell.length_c   1.000
_cell.angle_alpha   90.00
_cell.angle_beta   90.00
_cell.angle_gamma   90.00
#
_symmetry.space_group_name_H-M   'P 1'
#
loop_
_entity.id
_entity.type
_entity.pdbx_description
1 polymer ?
#
loop_
_entity_poly.entity_id
_entity_poly.type
_entity_poly.pdbx_seq_one_letter_code
_entity_poly.pdbx_strand_id
1 'polypeptide(L)' 'MNDGFCKLAGYNRAEVMQKSSTCSFMYGELTDKETIKKVENCFEKLQHDQVEILLYKKN' A
#
# COMPACT_ATOMS: atom_id res chain seq x y z
N MET A 1 -2.94 -3.94 8.83
CA MET A 1 -4.01 -2.99 8.40
C MET A 1 -5.21 -3.15 9.31
N ASN A 2 -5.88 -2.05 9.65
CA ASN A 2 -7.04 -2.06 10.55
C ASN A 2 -8.36 -2.18 9.77
N ASP A 3 -9.47 -2.36 10.50
CA ASP A 3 -10.79 -2.56 9.89
C ASP A 3 -11.30 -1.30 9.16
N GLY A 4 -10.86 -0.11 9.59
CA GLY A 4 -11.17 1.16 8.92
C GLY A 4 -10.59 1.23 7.51
N PHE A 5 -9.33 0.83 7.34
CA PHE A 5 -8.70 0.70 6.03
C PHE A 5 -9.45 -0.29 5.14
N CYS A 6 -9.75 -1.48 5.67
CA CYS A 6 -10.45 -2.55 4.93
C CYS A 6 -11.78 -2.05 4.35
N LYS A 7 -12.60 -1.38 5.17
CA LYS A 7 -13.87 -0.78 4.73
C LYS A 7 -13.70 0.28 3.65
N LEU A 8 -12.70 1.16 3.78
CA LEU A 8 -12.45 2.24 2.83
C LEU A 8 -11.89 1.73 1.50
N ALA A 9 -11.01 0.74 1.56
CA ALA A 9 -10.30 0.16 0.42
C ALA A 9 -11.11 -0.92 -0.34
N GLY A 10 -12.20 -1.43 0.25
CA GLY A 10 -13.05 -2.46 -0.37
C GLY A 10 -12.53 -3.90 -0.17
N TYR A 11 -11.51 -4.10 0.65
CA TYR A 11 -10.97 -5.43 0.96
C TYR A 11 -11.50 -5.92 2.31
N ASN A 12 -11.74 -7.22 2.46
CA ASN A 12 -11.93 -7.80 3.78
C ASN A 12 -10.58 -8.09 4.46
N ARG A 13 -10.59 -8.25 5.78
CA ARG A 13 -9.37 -8.46 6.56
C ARG A 13 -8.56 -9.69 6.10
N ALA A 14 -9.23 -10.78 5.74
CA ALA A 14 -8.57 -12.02 5.32
C ALA A 14 -7.83 -11.85 3.99
N GLU A 15 -8.36 -11.06 3.07
CA GLU A 15 -7.72 -10.75 1.78
C GLU A 15 -6.44 -9.94 1.93
N VAL A 16 -6.37 -9.12 2.98
CA VAL A 16 -5.26 -8.19 3.24
C VAL A 16 -4.14 -8.83 4.06
N MET A 17 -4.46 -9.69 5.02
CA MET A 17 -3.47 -10.26 5.96
C MET A 17 -2.40 -11.13 5.29
N GLN A 18 -2.63 -11.62 4.08
CA GLN A 18 -1.66 -12.43 3.32
C GLN A 18 -0.95 -11.62 2.22
N LYS A 19 -1.08 -10.29 2.21
CA LYS A 19 -0.48 -9.42 1.20
C LYS A 19 0.69 -8.63 1.77
N SER A 20 1.54 -8.14 0.87
CA SER A 20 2.66 -7.27 1.22
C SER A 20 2.20 -6.03 2.00
N SER A 21 2.97 -5.64 3.01
CA SER A 21 2.78 -4.41 3.79
C SER A 21 2.91 -3.14 2.94
N THR A 22 3.59 -3.22 1.79
CA THR A 22 3.67 -2.11 0.82
C THR A 22 2.34 -1.84 0.09
N CYS A 23 1.34 -2.73 0.25
CA CYS A 23 0.06 -2.62 -0.43
C CYS A 23 0.17 -2.58 -1.97
N SER A 24 1.20 -3.22 -2.54
CA SER A 24 1.47 -3.20 -4.00
C SER A 24 0.33 -3.72 -4.87
N PHE A 25 -0.56 -4.55 -4.30
CA PHE A 25 -1.78 -5.03 -4.94
C PHE A 25 -2.84 -3.93 -5.17
N MET A 26 -2.63 -2.73 -4.63
CA MET A 26 -3.50 -1.55 -4.77
C MET A 26 -2.87 -0.46 -5.65
N TYR A 27 -1.71 -0.70 -6.26
CA TYR A 27 -1.13 0.24 -7.21
C TYR A 27 -1.94 0.23 -8.52
N GLY A 28 -2.03 1.38 -9.18
CA GLY A 28 -2.67 1.51 -10.48
C GLY A 28 -1.97 2.54 -11.35
N GLU A 29 -2.62 2.90 -12.45
CA GLU A 29 -2.03 3.71 -13.53
C GLU A 29 -1.46 5.06 -13.05
N LEU A 30 -2.13 5.69 -12.08
CA LEU A 30 -1.76 6.99 -11.54
C LEU A 30 -0.97 6.90 -10.22
N THR A 31 -0.63 5.70 -9.76
CA THR A 31 0.26 5.56 -8.60
C THR A 31 1.66 6.00 -9.01
N ASP A 32 2.19 7.03 -8.34
CA ASP A 32 3.50 7.58 -8.67
C ASP A 32 4.63 6.55 -8.47
N LYS A 33 5.41 6.33 -9.54
CA LYS A 33 6.46 5.31 -9.57
C LYS A 33 7.66 5.67 -8.70
N GLU A 34 7.98 6.96 -8.56
CA GLU A 34 9.06 7.40 -7.70
C GLU A 34 8.71 7.16 -6.23
N THR A 35 7.47 7.44 -5.85
CA THR A 35 6.93 7.14 -4.52
C THR A 35 6.96 5.64 -4.24
N ILE A 36 6.56 4.78 -5.18
CA ILE A 36 6.68 3.31 -5.03
C ILE A 36 8.12 2.91 -4.72
N LYS A 37 9.07 3.37 -5.54
CA LYS A 37 10.49 3.05 -5.37
C LYS A 37 11.02 3.57 -4.04
N LYS A 38 10.57 4.75 -3.59
CA LYS A 38 10.93 5.32 -2.29
C LYS A 38 10.44 4.42 -1.15
N VAL A 39 9.20 3.96 -1.21
CA VAL A 39 8.63 3.01 -0.23
C VAL A 39 9.46 1.72 -0.19
N GLU A 40 9.69 1.09 -1.34
CA GLU A 40 10.46 -0.16 -1.45
C GLU A 40 11.88 -0.02 -0.86
N ASN A 41 12.60 1.04 -1.23
CA ASN A 41 13.92 1.34 -0.69
C ASN A 41 13.91 1.51 0.84
N CYS A 42 12.87 2.12 1.41
CA CYS A 42 12.78 2.28 2.87
C CYS A 42 12.67 0.92 3.57
N PHE A 43 11.90 -0.01 3.01
CA PHE A 43 11.82 -1.38 3.54
C PHE A 43 13.16 -2.13 3.39
N GLU A 44 13.79 -2.07 2.21
CA GLU A 44 15.07 -2.74 1.94
C GLU A 44 16.20 -2.23 2.86
N LYS A 45 16.23 -0.93 3.12
CA LYS A 45 17.26 -0.28 3.93
C LYS A 45 16.91 -0.20 5.42
N LEU A 46 15.73 -0.68 5.82
CA LEU A 46 15.18 -0.56 7.18
C LEU A 46 15.18 0.91 7.67
N GLN A 47 14.82 1.82 6.78
CA GLN A 47 14.78 3.26 7.03
C GLN A 47 13.35 3.74 7.30
N HIS A 48 13.23 4.74 8.16
CA HIS A 48 11.96 5.40 8.44
C HIS A 48 11.77 6.61 7.51
N ASP A 49 10.59 6.72 6.90
CA ASP A 49 10.21 7.83 6.04
C ASP A 49 8.68 8.02 6.09
N GLN A 50 8.22 9.20 5.67
CA GLN A 50 6.81 9.53 5.54
C GLN A 50 6.53 10.00 4.11
N VAL A 51 5.59 9.34 3.44
CA VAL A 51 5.20 9.65 2.07
C VAL A 51 3.69 9.63 1.94
N GLU A 52 3.17 10.37 0.97
CA GLU A 52 1.79 10.25 0.51
C GLU A 52 1.78 9.43 -0.78
N ILE A 53 0.88 8.45 -0.88
CA ILE A 53 0.79 7.55 -2.04
C ILE A 53 -0.67 7.36 -2.44
N LEU A 54 -0.93 7.43 -3.75
CA LEU A 54 -2.24 7.14 -4.34
C LEU A 54 -2.43 5.62 -4.46
N LEU A 55 -3.47 5.09 -3.79
CA LEU A 55 -3.85 3.68 -3.84
C LEU A 55 -5.27 3.52 -4.40
N TYR A 56 -5.46 2.48 -5.20
CA TYR A 56 -6.75 2.14 -5.80
C TYR A 56 -7.56 1.25 -4.86
N LYS A 57 -8.86 1.50 -4.80
CA LYS A 57 -9.79 0.63 -4.09
C LYS A 57 -10.03 -0.64 -4.90
N LYS A 58 -10.42 -1.71 -4.21
CA LYS A 58 -11.01 -2.88 -4.84
C LYS A 58 -12.36 -2.49 -5.47
N ASN A 59 -12.56 -2.84 -6.73
CA ASN A 59 -13.86 -2.74 -7.40
C ASN A 59 -14.85 -3.74 -6.80
#